data_AF-A0A9D6PSX4-F1
#
_entry.id   AF-A0A9D6PSX4-F1
#
_cell.length_a   1.000
_cell.length_b   1.000
_cell.length_c   1.000
_cell.angle_alpha   90.00
_cell.angle_beta   90.00
_cell.angle_gamma   90.00
#
_symmetry.space_group_name_H-M   'P 1'
#
loop_
_entity.id
_entity.type
_entity.pdbx_description
1 polymer ?
#
loop_
_entity_poly.entity_id
_entity_poly.type
_entity_poly.pdbx_seq_one_letter_code
_entity_poly.pdbx_strand_id
1 'polypeptide(L)' 'MESTSLINAFTVDVEDYFQVSAFEKDIKRSDWQSMPSRVVNNTLSILELLERNNVKGTFFVLGWVAERHKDLVKKIYEAG' A
#
# COMPACT_ATOMS: atom_id res chain seq x y z
N MET A 1 4.78 38.82 -7.10
CA MET A 1 4.98 37.71 -6.14
C MET A 1 4.81 36.43 -6.92
N GLU A 2 5.88 35.67 -7.14
CA GLU A 2 5.74 34.32 -7.69
C GLU A 2 5.00 33.46 -6.65
N SER A 3 3.86 32.89 -7.04
CA SER A 3 3.21 31.86 -6.24
C SER A 3 4.03 30.59 -6.38
N THR A 4 4.76 30.20 -5.33
CA THR A 4 5.31 28.85 -5.24
C THR A 4 4.14 27.87 -5.27
N SER A 5 4.07 27.01 -6.30
CA SER A 5 3.03 25.99 -6.36
C SER A 5 3.22 25.03 -5.19
N LEU A 6 2.17 24.80 -4.40
CA LEU A 6 2.22 23.84 -3.30
C LEU A 6 2.50 22.44 -3.85
N ILE A 7 3.60 21.83 -3.43
CA ILE A 7 3.94 20.45 -3.75
C ILE A 7 3.26 19.55 -2.73
N ASN A 8 2.40 18.64 -3.19
CA ASN A 8 1.77 17.62 -2.36
C ASN A 8 2.46 16.27 -2.57
N ALA A 9 2.52 15.45 -1.52
CA ALA A 9 3.01 14.09 -1.57
C ALA A 9 1.91 13.12 -1.16
N PHE A 10 1.80 12.00 -1.88
CA PHE A 10 0.90 10.90 -1.56
C PHE A 10 1.73 9.65 -1.30
N THR A 11 1.53 9.01 -0.16
CA THR A 11 2.24 7.80 0.22
C THR A 11 1.27 6.74 0.71
N VAL A 12 1.62 5.47 0.52
CA VAL A 12 0.82 4.32 0.93
C VAL A 12 1.72 3.33 1.67
N ASP A 13 1.36 3.01 2.90
CA ASP A 13 1.89 1.82 3.57
C ASP A 13 1.08 0.60 3.10
N VAL A 14 1.76 -0.31 2.41
CA VAL A 14 1.13 -1.50 1.83
C VAL A 14 1.14 -2.62 2.87
N GLU A 15 0.12 -2.57 3.72
CA GLU A 15 -0.15 -3.51 4.80
C GLU A 15 -1.65 -3.87 4.84
N ASP A 16 -1.97 -5.02 5.43
CA ASP A 16 -3.34 -5.44 5.69
C ASP A 16 -3.85 -4.92 7.03
N TYR A 17 -5.17 -4.86 7.19
CA TYR A 17 -5.82 -4.32 8.39
C TYR A 17 -5.43 -5.01 9.70
N PHE A 18 -4.90 -6.24 9.65
CA PHE A 18 -4.46 -7.01 10.81
C PHE A 18 -2.97 -6.83 11.14
N GLN A 19 -2.25 -6.03 10.35
CA GLN A 19 -0.82 -5.76 10.51
C GLN A 19 -0.56 -4.41 11.22
N VAL A 20 -1.59 -3.57 11.34
CA VAL A 20 -1.49 -2.26 12.01
C VAL A 20 -1.19 -2.42 13.50
N SER A 21 -0.37 -1.50 14.03
CA SER A 21 0.04 -1.49 15.44
C SER A 21 -1.14 -1.45 16.43
N ALA A 22 -2.28 -0.89 16.01
CA ALA A 22 -3.49 -0.83 16.82
C ALA A 22 -4.04 -2.22 17.22
N PHE A 23 -3.76 -3.27 16.44
CA PHE A 23 -4.21 -4.63 16.75
C PHE A 23 -3.09 -5.55 17.26
N GLU A 24 -1.90 -5.03 17.57
CA GLU A 24 -0.76 -5.85 17.97
C GLU A 24 -1.02 -6.67 19.25
N LYS A 25 -1.92 -6.20 20.12
CA LYS A 25 -2.33 -6.91 21.35
C LYS A 25 -3.34 -8.03 21.09
N ASP A 26 -4.14 -7.89 20.04
CA ASP A 26 -5.30 -8.76 19.77
C ASP A 26 -5.00 -9.79 18.67
N ILE A 27 -4.08 -9.47 17.75
CA ILE A 27 -3.73 -10.31 16.61
C ILE A 27 -2.23 -10.61 16.63
N LYS A 28 -1.89 -11.87 16.87
CA LYS A 28 -0.49 -12.29 16.85
C LYS A 28 0.00 -12.39 15.41
N ARG A 29 1.29 -12.13 15.19
CA ARG A 29 1.94 -12.33 13.88
C ARG A 29 1.79 -13.75 13.34
N SER A 30 1.71 -14.75 14.22
CA SER A 30 1.45 -16.15 13.85
C SER A 30 0.10 -16.35 13.16
N ASP A 31 -0.87 -15.49 13.47
CA ASP A 31 -2.25 -15.64 13.04
C ASP A 31 -2.49 -14.93 11.69
N TRP A 32 -1.55 -14.08 11.24
CA TRP A 32 -1.67 -13.33 10.00
C TRP A 32 -1.97 -14.19 8.77
N GLN A 33 -1.44 -15.42 8.72
CA GLN A 33 -1.65 -16.30 7.57
C GLN A 33 -3.09 -16.80 7.42
N SER A 34 -3.87 -16.84 8.50
CA SER A 34 -5.28 -17.26 8.47
C SER A 34 -6.25 -16.09 8.31
N MET A 35 -5.75 -14.85 8.35
CA MET A 35 -6.58 -13.66 8.22
C MET A 35 -6.95 -13.40 6.74
N PRO A 36 -8.20 -13.05 6.44
CA PRO A 36 -8.61 -12.68 5.08
C PRO A 36 -7.84 -11.45 4.58
N SER A 37 -6.96 -11.63 3.61
CA SER A 37 -6.19 -10.52 3.02
C SER A 37 -7.05 -9.66 2.10
N ARG A 38 -6.84 -8.35 2.15
CA ARG A 38 -7.47 -7.33 1.29
C ARG A 38 -6.44 -6.48 0.56
N VAL A 39 -5.17 -6.57 0.94
CA VAL A 39 -4.08 -5.71 0.46
C VAL A 39 -4.01 -5.65 -1.06
N VAL A 40 -4.11 -6.79 -1.76
CA VAL A 40 -3.99 -6.83 -3.23
C VAL A 40 -5.07 -5.99 -3.91
N ASN A 41 -6.35 -6.25 -3.60
CA ASN A 41 -7.46 -5.55 -4.25
C ASN A 41 -7.44 -4.05 -3.90
N ASN A 42 -7.16 -3.71 -2.64
CA ASN A 42 -7.13 -2.32 -2.20
C ASN A 42 -5.99 -1.53 -2.89
N THR A 43 -4.79 -2.12 -2.95
CA THR A 43 -3.66 -1.49 -3.64
C THR A 43 -3.94 -1.32 -5.14
N LEU A 44 -4.56 -2.30 -5.80
CA LEU A 44 -4.96 -2.18 -7.21
C LEU A 44 -5.94 -1.03 -7.43
N SER A 45 -6.94 -0.86 -6.56
CA SER A 45 -7.88 0.25 -6.65
C SER A 45 -7.19 1.61 -6.45
N ILE A 46 -6.19 1.69 -5.58
CA ILE A 46 -5.40 2.91 -5.40
C ILE A 46 -4.58 3.20 -6.67
N LEU A 47 -3.90 2.20 -7.23
CA LEU A 47 -3.13 2.37 -8.47
C LEU A 47 -4.00 2.86 -9.63
N GLU A 48 -5.20 2.27 -9.81
CA GLU A 48 -6.17 2.72 -10.81
C GLU A 48 -6.60 4.18 -10.59
N LEU A 49 -6.85 4.57 -9.33
CA LEU A 49 -7.24 5.93 -8.99
C LEU A 49 -6.11 6.93 -9.28
N LEU A 50 -4.87 6.59 -8.95
CA LEU A 50 -3.69 7.41 -9.24
C LEU A 50 -3.47 7.56 -10.75
N GLU A 51 -3.56 6.47 -11.51
CA GLU A 51 -3.46 6.47 -12.97
C GLU A 51 -4.51 7.39 -13.61
N ARG A 52 -5.79 7.23 -13.22
CA ARG A 52 -6.90 8.04 -13.74
C ARG A 52 -6.75 9.53 -13.49
N ASN A 53 -6.01 9.92 -12.46
CA ASN A 53 -5.76 11.32 -12.11
C ASN A 53 -4.36 11.81 -12.49
N ASN A 54 -3.55 10.98 -13.16
CA ASN A 54 -2.15 11.27 -13.48
C ASN A 54 -1.33 11.71 -12.24
N VAL A 55 -1.54 11.04 -11.10
CA VAL A 55 -0.87 11.31 -9.83
C VAL A 55 0.19 10.24 -9.57
N LYS A 56 1.34 10.66 -9.04
CA LYS A 56 2.39 9.75 -8.56
C LYS A 56 2.33 9.60 -7.05
N GLY A 57 2.65 8.42 -6.56
CA GLY A 57 2.68 8.11 -5.13
C GLY A 57 3.82 7.16 -4.78
N THR A 58 4.26 7.21 -3.52
CA THR A 58 5.31 6.33 -2.98
C THR A 58 4.67 5.21 -2.17
N PHE A 59 5.06 3.96 -2.44
CA PHE A 59 4.50 2.78 -1.78
C PHE A 59 5.56 2.09 -0.91
N PHE A 60 5.33 2.06 0.40
CA PHE A 60 6.18 1.36 1.36
C PHE A 60 5.60 -0.03 1.60
N VAL A 61 6.25 -1.06 1.06
CA VAL A 61 5.71 -2.42 1.11
C VAL A 61 6.26 -3.18 2.31
N LEU A 62 5.36 -3.65 3.19
CA LEU A 62 5.75 -4.52 4.29
C LEU A 62 6.38 -5.82 3.74
N GLY A 63 7.52 -6.25 4.29
CA GLY A 63 8.23 -7.45 3.82
C GLY A 63 7.34 -8.70 3.76
N TRP A 64 6.43 -8.88 4.73
CA TRP A 64 5.47 -9.97 4.73
C TRP A 64 4.55 -9.97 3.50
N VAL A 65 4.09 -8.78 3.08
CA VAL A 65 3.30 -8.61 1.86
C VAL A 65 4.16 -8.85 0.63
N ALA A 66 5.37 -8.29 0.58
CA ALA A 66 6.28 -8.46 -0.57
C ALA A 66 6.65 -9.92 -0.83
N GLU A 67 6.89 -10.71 0.21
CA GLU A 67 7.22 -12.13 0.10
C GLU A 67 6.07 -12.97 -0.46
N ARG A 68 4.82 -12.61 -0.11
CA ARG A 68 3.60 -13.36 -0.46
C ARG A 68 2.93 -12.91 -1.75
N HIS A 69 3.03 -11.62 -2.06
CA HIS A 69 2.37 -10.98 -3.20
C HIS A 69 3.41 -10.33 -4.10
N LYS A 70 4.38 -11.11 -4.58
CA LYS A 70 5.45 -10.62 -5.48
C LYS A 70 4.91 -9.92 -6.72
N ASP A 71 3.79 -10.41 -7.27
CA ASP A 71 3.16 -9.80 -8.44
C ASP A 71 2.50 -8.45 -8.11
N LEU A 72 2.08 -8.21 -6.85
CA LEU A 72 1.62 -6.90 -6.43
C LEU A 72 2.78 -5.88 -6.46
N VAL A 73 3.96 -6.27 -5.98
CA VAL A 73 5.16 -5.43 -6.00
C VAL A 73 5.56 -5.09 -7.44
N LYS A 74 5.50 -6.06 -8.37
CA LYS A 74 5.73 -5.81 -9.80
C LYS A 74 4.73 -4.80 -10.36
N LYS A 75 3.44 -4.96 -10.05
CA LYS A 75 2.38 -4.04 -10.52
C LYS A 75 2.57 -2.61 -9.99
N ILE A 76 2.99 -2.46 -8.73
CA ILE A 76 3.36 -1.15 -8.17
C ILE A 76 4.51 -0.55 -8.99
N TYR A 77 5.58 -1.33 -9.25
CA TYR A 77 6.72 -0.87 -10.05
C TYR A 77 6.35 -0.52 -11.50
N GLU A 78 5.49 -1.32 -12.14
CA GLU A 78 5.01 -1.10 -13.51
C GLU A 78 4.15 0.17 -13.65
N ALA A 79 3.50 0.62 -12.58
CA ALA A 79 2.75 1.89 -12.54
C ALA A 79 3.67 3.14 -12.48
N GLY A 80 4.98 2.93 -12.35
CA GLY A 80 6.06 3.93 -12.41
C GLY A 80 6.24 4.71 -11.13
#